data_AF-S3C9K6-F1
#
_entry.id   AF-S3C9K6-F1
#
_cell.length_a   1.000
_cell.length_b   1.000
_cell.length_c   1.000
_cell.angle_alpha   90.00
_cell.angle_beta   90.00
_cell.angle_gamma   90.00
#
_symmetry.space_group_name_H-M   'P 1'
#
loop_
_entity.id
_entity.type
_entity.pdbx_description
1 polymer ?
#
loop_
_entity_poly.entity_id
_entity_poly.type
_entity_poly.pdbx_seq_one_letter_code
_entity_poly.pdbx_strand_id
1 'polypeptide(L)'
;MHYAQVQTFRQPSQCIKRPDLRTFPQLPRAGALGLVDVIPDYVYGAAVVTVFNLITTTETDPSETEHVGIGTMSQDVTLPLSAQTLRSKRLKLGGSGPGSYLLAAVGKETGGIIKLSASSPKPTDIVPYSLNTISEV
;
A
#
# COMPACT_ATOMS: atom_id res chain seq x y z
N MET A 1 15.97 -9.37 11.40
CA MET A 1 15.26 -8.09 11.46
C MET A 1 15.95 -7.12 10.51
N HIS A 2 15.57 -7.08 9.23
CA HIS A 2 16.15 -6.17 8.24
C HIS A 2 15.09 -5.16 7.82
N TYR A 3 15.29 -3.90 8.18
CA TYR A 3 14.49 -2.77 7.70
C TYR A 3 15.26 -2.10 6.55
N ALA A 4 14.59 -1.78 5.46
CA ALA A 4 15.10 -0.86 4.45
C ALA A 4 14.57 0.54 4.77
N GLN A 5 15.46 1.45 5.19
CA GLN A 5 15.20 2.89 5.20
C GLN A 5 15.93 3.54 4.02
N VAL A 6 15.23 4.39 3.27
CA VAL A 6 15.83 5.32 2.32
C VAL A 6 15.38 6.72 2.69
N GLN A 7 16.27 7.50 3.29
CA GLN A 7 16.16 8.95 3.41
C GLN A 7 17.03 9.60 2.34
N THR A 8 16.43 10.47 1.52
CA THR A 8 16.65 11.93 1.55
C THR A 8 16.12 12.54 0.25
N PHE A 9 15.37 13.64 0.36
CA PHE A 9 15.31 14.61 -0.73
C PHE A 9 15.12 16.03 -0.17
N ARG A 10 16.12 16.89 -0.42
CA ARG A 10 16.02 18.35 -0.35
C ARG A 10 16.25 18.88 -1.77
N GLN A 11 15.27 19.53 -2.37
CA GLN A 11 15.25 20.99 -2.60
C GLN A 11 14.01 21.43 -3.41
N PRO A 12 13.60 22.70 -3.28
CA PRO A 12 12.24 23.17 -3.55
C PRO A 12 12.08 23.82 -4.92
N SER A 13 10.81 24.12 -5.24
CA SER A 13 10.32 25.02 -6.30
C SER A 13 10.13 24.37 -7.67
N GLN A 14 9.01 23.69 -7.88
CA GLN A 14 8.32 23.72 -9.18
C GLN A 14 6.87 23.23 -9.05
N CYS A 15 5.98 23.97 -9.71
CA CYS A 15 4.58 23.66 -9.98
C CYS A 15 4.35 22.15 -10.16
N ILE A 16 3.35 21.58 -9.46
CA ILE A 16 2.98 20.17 -9.56
C ILE A 16 2.51 19.90 -11.00
N LYS A 17 3.45 19.61 -11.89
CA LYS A 17 3.17 18.84 -13.11
C LYS A 17 2.67 17.49 -12.63
N ARG A 18 1.59 16.98 -13.25
CA ARG A 18 1.09 15.62 -13.01
C ARG A 18 2.29 14.68 -12.85
N PRO A 19 2.42 13.95 -11.73
CA PRO A 19 3.59 13.12 -11.51
C PRO A 19 3.72 12.20 -12.72
N ASP A 20 4.86 12.27 -13.38
CA ASP A 20 5.18 11.35 -14.45
C ASP A 20 5.13 9.95 -13.85
N LEU A 21 4.19 9.11 -14.30
CA LEU A 21 4.01 7.75 -13.81
C LEU A 21 5.29 6.91 -13.96
N ARG A 22 6.27 7.39 -14.76
CA ARG A 22 7.62 6.81 -14.89
C ARG A 22 8.56 7.08 -13.72
N THR A 23 8.22 8.01 -12.82
CA THR A 23 9.02 8.39 -11.64
C THR A 23 8.59 7.74 -10.34
N PHE A 24 7.49 6.97 -10.35
CA PHE A 24 7.27 6.00 -9.29
C PHE A 24 8.47 5.06 -9.25
N PRO A 25 8.96 4.65 -8.06
CA PRO A 25 9.94 3.59 -7.99
C PRO A 25 9.37 2.43 -8.80
N GLN A 26 10.00 2.16 -9.94
CA GLN A 26 9.63 1.01 -10.74
C GLN A 26 9.76 -0.18 -9.78
N LEU A 27 8.71 -1.00 -9.69
CA LEU A 27 8.81 -2.29 -9.01
C LEU A 27 10.13 -2.92 -9.44
N PRO A 28 10.95 -3.41 -8.50
CA PRO A 28 12.31 -3.85 -8.79
C PRO A 28 12.31 -4.71 -10.04
N ARG A 29 13.14 -4.33 -11.04
CA ARG A 29 13.27 -5.03 -12.34
C ARG A 29 13.24 -6.54 -12.11
N ALA A 30 12.13 -7.18 -12.50
CA ALA A 30 11.92 -8.62 -12.55
C ALA A 30 12.64 -9.42 -11.44
N GLY A 31 12.60 -8.94 -10.19
CA GLY A 31 13.12 -9.63 -9.03
C GLY A 31 11.96 -10.20 -8.23
N ALA A 32 12.10 -11.42 -7.71
CA ALA A 32 11.12 -11.96 -6.78
C ALA A 32 11.12 -11.12 -5.48
N LEU A 33 9.93 -10.78 -4.96
CA LEU A 33 9.76 -10.02 -3.73
C LEU A 33 10.17 -10.81 -2.48
N GLY A 34 10.44 -12.11 -2.63
CA GLY A 34 10.70 -13.01 -1.51
C GLY A 34 9.42 -13.32 -0.73
N LEU A 35 9.59 -13.58 0.56
CA LEU A 35 8.48 -13.79 1.49
C LEU A 35 7.85 -12.43 1.83
N VAL A 36 6.53 -12.36 1.72
CA VAL A 36 5.76 -11.13 1.96
C VAL A 36 4.60 -11.49 2.89
N ASP A 37 4.56 -10.85 4.06
CA ASP A 37 3.49 -11.09 5.04
C ASP A 37 2.23 -10.28 4.70
N VAL A 38 2.38 -9.01 4.30
CA VAL A 38 1.26 -8.08 4.11
C VAL A 38 1.46 -7.20 2.87
N ILE A 39 0.38 -7.00 2.11
CA ILE A 39 0.30 -6.11 0.94
C ILE A 39 -0.79 -5.06 1.17
N PRO A 40 -0.43 -3.84 1.58
CA PRO A 40 -1.37 -2.70 1.62
C PRO A 40 -1.53 -2.13 0.21
N ASP A 41 -2.74 -2.19 -0.33
CA ASP A 41 -2.99 -1.90 -1.75
C ASP A 41 -3.97 -0.75 -1.95
N TYR A 42 -3.49 0.34 -2.55
CA TYR A 42 -4.30 1.50 -2.93
C TYR A 42 -4.72 1.49 -4.41
N VAL A 43 -4.13 0.61 -5.23
CA VAL A 43 -4.28 0.63 -6.68
C VAL A 43 -5.39 -0.31 -7.13
N TYR A 44 -5.39 -1.54 -6.61
CA TYR A 44 -6.30 -2.62 -6.98
C TYR A 44 -6.18 -3.11 -8.44
N GLY A 45 -6.89 -4.20 -8.74
CA GLY A 45 -7.01 -4.75 -10.10
C GLY A 45 -5.75 -5.44 -10.62
N ALA A 46 -5.43 -5.25 -11.89
CA ALA A 46 -4.34 -5.97 -12.56
C ALA A 46 -2.95 -5.73 -11.95
N ALA A 47 -2.73 -4.58 -11.31
CA ALA A 47 -1.48 -4.26 -10.63
C ALA A 47 -1.18 -5.24 -9.50
N VAL A 48 -2.20 -5.64 -8.73
CA VAL A 48 -2.08 -6.59 -7.62
C VAL A 48 -1.67 -7.97 -8.12
N VAL A 49 -2.21 -8.40 -9.26
CA VAL A 49 -1.86 -9.70 -9.86
C VAL A 49 -0.37 -9.76 -10.20
N THR A 50 0.18 -8.64 -10.67
CA THR A 50 1.62 -8.51 -10.93
C THR A 50 2.41 -8.68 -9.63
N VAL A 51 2.00 -8.02 -8.54
CA VAL A 51 2.63 -8.17 -7.23
C VAL A 51 2.55 -9.61 -6.74
N PHE A 52 1.38 -10.24 -6.82
CA PHE A 52 1.20 -11.64 -6.42
C PHE A 52 2.16 -12.55 -7.17
N ASN A 53 2.32 -12.38 -8.47
CA ASN A 53 3.24 -13.19 -9.27
C ASN A 53 4.71 -13.06 -8.85
N LEU A 54 5.09 -11.93 -8.23
CA LEU A 54 6.45 -11.71 -7.74
C LEU A 54 6.71 -12.28 -6.34
N ILE A 55 5.67 -12.66 -5.58
CA ILE A 55 5.84 -13.28 -4.26
C ILE A 55 6.48 -14.66 -4.43
N THR A 56 7.54 -14.93 -3.68
CA THR A 56 8.14 -16.26 -3.61
C THR A 56 7.41 -17.10 -2.57
N THR A 57 7.09 -18.34 -2.91
CA THR A 57 6.65 -19.36 -1.96
C THR A 57 7.70 -20.46 -1.94
N THR A 58 8.16 -20.87 -0.76
CA THR A 58 9.06 -22.02 -0.63
C THR A 58 8.28 -23.19 -0.02
N GLU A 59 8.63 -24.43 -0.39
CA GLU A 59 7.99 -25.62 0.21
C GLU A 59 8.18 -25.68 1.74
N THR A 60 9.24 -25.04 2.24
CA THR A 60 9.62 -25.01 3.64
C THR A 60 9.00 -23.85 4.44
N ASP A 61 8.36 -22.89 3.78
CA ASP A 61 7.74 -21.74 4.44
C ASP A 61 6.35 -21.47 3.85
N PRO A 62 5.29 -22.01 4.49
CA PRO A 62 3.90 -21.82 4.05
C PRO A 62 3.30 -20.50 4.57
N SER A 63 4.12 -19.44 4.63
CA SER A 63 3.69 -18.10 5.06
C SER A 63 2.48 -17.66 4.24
N GLU A 64 1.47 -17.19 4.98
CA GLU A 64 0.26 -16.64 4.41
C GLU A 64 0.50 -15.16 4.14
N THR A 65 0.30 -14.73 2.89
CA THR A 65 0.33 -13.31 2.54
C THR A 65 -1.06 -12.72 2.68
N GLU A 66 -1.21 -11.69 3.50
CA GLU A 66 -2.43 -10.91 3.62
C GLU A 66 -2.43 -9.72 2.65
N HIS A 67 -3.36 -9.72 1.69
CA HIS A 67 -3.67 -8.56 0.87
C HIS A 67 -4.80 -7.75 1.51
N VAL A 68 -4.58 -6.45 1.67
CA VAL A 68 -5.57 -5.51 2.20
C VAL A 68 -5.85 -4.45 1.14
N GLY A 69 -7.03 -4.55 0.51
CA GLY A 69 -7.53 -3.54 -0.41
C GLY A 69 -7.97 -2.29 0.33
N ILE A 70 -7.26 -1.18 0.10
CA ILE A 70 -7.49 0.13 0.71
C ILE A 70 -8.19 1.08 -0.26
N GLY A 71 -7.84 1.02 -1.53
CA GLY A 71 -8.40 1.89 -2.56
C GLY A 71 -8.37 1.27 -3.94
N THR A 72 -9.04 1.92 -4.89
CA THR A 72 -9.19 1.49 -6.28
C THR A 72 -8.69 2.58 -7.24
N MET A 73 -7.44 3.03 -7.09
CA MET A 73 -6.89 4.08 -7.97
C MET A 73 -6.86 3.67 -9.45
N SER A 74 -6.81 2.37 -9.76
CA SER A 74 -6.95 1.86 -11.13
C SER A 74 -8.35 2.00 -11.71
N GLN A 75 -9.36 2.28 -10.86
CA GLN A 75 -10.79 2.23 -11.16
C GLN A 75 -11.31 0.83 -11.52
N ASP A 76 -10.48 -0.22 -11.36
CA ASP A 76 -10.93 -1.59 -11.50
C ASP A 76 -11.85 -1.95 -10.34
N VAL A 77 -12.94 -2.65 -10.66
CA VAL A 77 -13.88 -3.21 -9.67
C VAL A 77 -13.68 -4.71 -9.43
N THR A 78 -12.72 -5.31 -10.14
CA THR A 78 -12.43 -6.73 -10.10
C THR A 78 -10.95 -6.98 -9.86
N LEU A 79 -10.65 -8.03 -9.10
CA LEU A 79 -9.30 -8.58 -8.96
C LEU A 79 -9.20 -9.89 -9.76
N PRO A 80 -8.59 -9.90 -10.96
CA PRO A 80 -8.57 -11.08 -11.82
C PRO A 80 -7.53 -12.10 -11.34
N LEU A 81 -7.94 -13.01 -10.46
CA LEU A 81 -7.08 -14.08 -9.94
C LEU A 81 -7.17 -15.35 -10.79
N SER A 82 -6.01 -15.83 -11.25
CA SER A 82 -5.93 -17.11 -11.93
C SER A 82 -6.05 -18.27 -10.94
N ALA A 83 -6.62 -19.39 -11.39
CA ALA A 83 -6.65 -20.61 -10.58
C ALA A 83 -5.23 -21.12 -10.23
N GLN A 84 -4.21 -20.80 -11.03
CA GLN A 84 -2.83 -21.12 -10.70
C GLN A 84 -2.34 -20.30 -9.51
N THR A 85 -2.58 -18.98 -9.51
CA THR A 85 -2.23 -18.07 -8.40
C THR A 85 -2.86 -18.53 -7.09
N LEU A 86 -4.15 -18.89 -7.11
CA LEU A 86 -4.87 -19.37 -5.92
C LEU A 86 -4.36 -20.72 -5.41
N ARG A 87 -3.83 -21.58 -6.29
CA ARG A 87 -3.27 -22.89 -5.91
C ARG A 87 -1.82 -22.85 -5.48
N SER A 88 -1.06 -21.85 -5.96
CA SER A 88 0.38 -21.75 -5.67
C SER A 88 0.70 -20.77 -4.54
N LYS A 89 -0.23 -19.89 -4.17
CA LYS A 89 0.00 -18.88 -3.14
C LYS A 89 -1.06 -18.98 -2.06
N ARG A 90 -0.61 -18.96 -0.82
CA ARG A 90 -1.48 -18.89 0.35
C ARG A 90 -1.84 -17.44 0.61
N LEU A 91 -2.95 -17.00 0.01
CA LEU A 91 -3.41 -15.62 0.08
C LEU A 91 -4.61 -15.49 1.02
N LYS A 92 -4.54 -14.51 1.92
CA LYS A 92 -5.69 -14.00 2.65
C LYS A 92 -6.09 -12.66 2.04
N LEU A 93 -7.32 -12.55 1.54
CA LEU A 93 -7.81 -11.35 0.87
C LEU A 93 -8.79 -10.59 1.78
N GLY A 94 -8.53 -9.32 2.03
CA GLY A 94 -9.37 -8.45 2.87
C GLY A 94 -9.50 -7.05 2.28
N GLY A 95 -10.46 -6.29 2.81
CA GLY A 95 -10.61 -4.85 2.52
C GLY A 95 -10.38 -4.02 3.78
N SER A 96 -10.25 -2.70 3.63
CA SER A 96 -10.21 -1.74 4.75
C SER A 96 -11.44 -0.85 4.84
N GLY A 97 -12.48 -1.15 4.07
CA GLY A 97 -13.72 -0.37 4.01
C GLY A 97 -14.64 -0.59 5.22
N PRO A 98 -15.74 0.18 5.33
CA PRO A 98 -16.77 -0.06 6.32
C PRO A 98 -17.26 -1.52 6.29
N GLY A 99 -17.32 -2.16 7.45
CA GLY A 99 -17.69 -3.57 7.58
C GLY A 99 -16.51 -4.55 7.52
N SER A 100 -15.31 -4.12 7.11
CA SER A 100 -14.10 -4.95 7.15
C SER A 100 -13.41 -4.93 8.52
N TYR A 101 -13.85 -4.07 9.43
CA TYR A 101 -13.34 -3.97 10.80
C TYR A 101 -14.48 -3.73 11.80
N LEU A 102 -14.22 -4.02 13.07
CA LEU A 102 -15.10 -3.67 14.18
C LEU A 102 -14.72 -2.30 14.73
N LEU A 103 -15.70 -1.41 14.95
CA LEU A 103 -15.44 -0.07 15.51
C LEU A 103 -14.74 -0.14 16.88
N ALA A 104 -15.10 -1.14 17.70
CA ALA A 104 -14.44 -1.38 18.98
C ALA A 104 -12.97 -1.76 18.82
N ALA A 105 -12.58 -2.43 17.73
CA ALA A 105 -11.18 -2.74 17.44
C ALA A 105 -10.41 -1.46 17.07
N VAL A 106 -10.99 -0.61 16.22
CA VAL A 106 -10.39 0.70 15.89
C VAL A 106 -10.16 1.52 17.15
N GLY A 107 -11.17 1.64 18.02
CA GLY A 107 -11.05 2.38 19.27
C GLY A 107 -9.91 1.91 20.19
N LYS A 108 -9.63 0.60 20.21
CA LYS A 108 -8.51 0.04 20.97
C LYS A 108 -7.14 0.44 20.40
N GLU A 109 -7.03 0.48 19.07
CA GLU A 109 -5.77 0.79 18.37
C GLU A 109 -5.47 2.29 18.27
N THR A 110 -6.49 3.16 18.32
CA THR A 110 -6.36 4.62 18.14
C THR A 110 -5.27 5.25 19.01
N GLY A 111 -5.22 4.88 20.29
CA GLY A 111 -4.22 5.44 21.21
C GLY A 111 -2.78 5.10 20.80
N GLY A 112 -2.56 3.87 20.30
CA GLY A 112 -1.28 3.43 19.77
C GLY A 112 -0.88 4.19 18.51
N ILE A 113 -1.83 4.38 17.58
CA ILE A 113 -1.61 5.14 16.34
C ILE A 113 -1.21 6.59 16.63
N ILE A 114 -1.90 7.25 17.57
CA ILE A 114 -1.58 8.62 17.98
C ILE A 114 -0.15 8.68 18.54
N LYS A 115 0.21 7.72 19.41
CA LYS A 115 1.54 7.66 20.01
C LYS A 115 2.64 7.47 18.96
N LEU A 116 2.44 6.56 18.00
CA LEU A 116 3.36 6.32 16.89
C LEU A 116 3.51 7.55 16.00
N SER A 117 2.39 8.19 15.66
CA SER A 117 2.36 9.41 14.84
C SER A 117 3.12 10.55 15.51
N ALA A 118 2.93 10.73 16.82
CA ALA A 118 3.62 11.76 17.60
C ALA A 118 5.15 11.54 17.68
N SER A 119 5.59 10.28 17.64
CA SER A 119 7.02 9.93 17.62
C SER A 119 7.66 9.95 16.23
N SER A 120 6.86 10.06 15.16
CA SER A 120 7.35 10.04 13.79
C SER A 120 7.85 11.42 13.35
N PRO A 121 8.85 11.50 12.44
CA PRO A 121 9.27 12.76 11.86
C PRO A 121 8.08 13.50 11.24
N LYS A 122 8.02 14.81 11.43
CA LYS A 122 6.97 15.63 10.84
C LYS A 122 7.03 15.51 9.30
N PRO A 123 5.90 15.25 8.61
CA PRO A 123 5.87 15.20 7.17
C PRO A 123 6.31 16.53 6.56
N THR A 124 7.12 16.49 5.52
CA THR A 124 7.65 17.67 4.82
C THR A 124 6.77 18.12 3.65
N ASP A 125 5.76 17.33 3.32
CA ASP A 125 4.86 17.43 2.18
C ASP A 125 3.45 17.91 2.57
N ILE A 126 3.35 18.65 3.68
CA ILE A 126 2.09 19.28 4.12
C ILE A 126 1.92 20.61 3.39
N VAL A 127 0.93 20.68 2.50
CA VAL A 127 0.52 21.91 1.84
C VAL A 127 -0.80 22.39 2.47
N PRO A 128 -0.79 23.43 3.32
CA PRO A 128 -2.02 23.93 3.94
C PRO A 128 -2.83 24.73 2.92
N TYR A 129 -4.12 24.42 2.80
CA TYR A 129 -5.09 25.17 2.01
C TYR A 129 -6.13 25.81 2.94
N SER A 130 -6.60 27.01 2.58
CA SER A 130 -7.72 27.63 3.27
C SER A 130 -9.01 26.90 2.94
N LEU A 131 -9.97 26.85 3.86
CA LEU A 131 -11.29 26.28 3.57
C LEU A 131 -11.99 27.03 2.42
N ASN A 132 -11.72 28.32 2.26
CA ASN A 132 -12.29 29.16 1.21
C ASN A 132 -11.76 28.83 -0.20
N THR A 133 -10.70 28.02 -0.32
CA THR A 133 -10.09 27.64 -1.61
C THR A 133 -10.51 26.24 -2.09
N ILE A 134 -11.35 25.52 -1.32
CA ILE A 134 -11.72 24.11 -1.61
C ILE A 134 -12.83 24.00 -2.66
N SER A 135 -13.49 25.08 -3.07
CA SER A 135 -14.56 25.06 -4.06
C SER A 135 -14.10 25.01 -5.53
N GLU A 136 -12.79 25.02 -5.79
CA GLU A 136 -12.22 25.07 -7.15
C GLU A 136 -11.50 23.78 -7.59
N VAL A 137 -11.58 22.68 -6.82
CA VAL A 137 -10.90 21.40 -7.10
C VAL A 137 -11.90 20.29 -7.40
#